data_AF-A0A970AZ05-F1
#
_entry.id   AF-A0A970AZ05-F1
#
_cell.length_a   1.000
_cell.length_b   1.000
_cell.length_c   1.000
_cell.angle_alpha   90.00
_cell.angle_beta   90.00
_cell.angle_gamma   90.00
#
_symmetry.space_group_name_H-M   'P 1'
#
loop_
_entity.id
_entity.type
_entity.pdbx_description
1 polymer ?
#
loop_
_entity_poly.entity_id
_entity_poly.type
_entity_poly.pdbx_seq_one_letter_code
_entity_poly.pdbx_strand_id
1 'polypeptide(L)'
;YVPPLSPIQSALAAGALETDAEMPDVSSMRIPVRYLANLLTAGKEAPIVAALERMMAMRKYMRAKSVEGVIDHPTAARVGLTARQIDEMYRYMAIANYEDRFVIPTTHRETSEDAFDLRGECGFTFGNDCSGGRSELGLFGKDKRPHAKTKTPLEA
;
A
#
# COMPACT_ATOMS: atom_id res chain seq x y z
N TYR A 1 -1.26 -1.99 6.42
CA TYR A 1 0.17 -2.03 6.82
C TYR A 1 0.67 -3.47 6.73
N VAL A 2 1.92 -3.67 6.33
CA VAL A 2 2.58 -4.99 6.36
C VAL A 2 3.29 -5.14 7.71
N PRO A 3 3.08 -6.24 8.47
CA PRO A 3 3.74 -6.42 9.76
C PRO A 3 5.27 -6.61 9.58
N PRO A 4 6.11 -6.00 10.44
CA PRO A 4 7.55 -6.09 10.31
C PRO A 4 8.07 -7.44 10.79
N LEU A 5 9.08 -7.98 10.08
CA LEU A 5 9.89 -9.10 10.58
C LEU A 5 10.83 -8.60 11.69
N SER A 6 11.11 -9.45 12.68
CA SER A 6 12.08 -9.15 13.75
C SER A 6 13.11 -10.26 13.92
N PRO A 7 14.29 -9.97 14.48
CA PRO A 7 15.31 -10.99 14.74
C PRO A 7 14.81 -12.11 15.64
N ILE A 8 15.42 -13.29 15.49
CA ILE A 8 15.07 -14.49 16.24
C ILE A 8 16.17 -14.72 17.28
N GLN A 9 15.96 -14.19 18.48
CA GLN A 9 16.98 -14.23 19.55
C GLN A 9 17.09 -15.61 20.21
N SER A 10 15.98 -16.35 20.32
CA SER A 10 15.90 -17.63 21.01
C SER A 10 16.48 -18.80 20.19
N ALA A 11 16.31 -18.83 18.87
CA ALA A 11 16.86 -19.90 18.03
C ALA A 11 18.38 -19.78 17.79
N LEU A 12 18.91 -18.55 17.78
CA LEU A 12 20.35 -18.29 17.63
C LEU A 12 21.17 -18.76 18.85
N ALA A 13 20.60 -18.59 20.05
CA ALA A 13 21.28 -18.92 21.31
C ALA A 13 21.32 -20.44 21.60
N ALA A 14 20.41 -21.21 21.01
CA ALA A 14 20.31 -22.66 21.23
C ALA A 14 21.20 -23.51 20.29
N GLY A 15 22.02 -22.89 19.43
CA GLY A 15 22.85 -23.62 18.46
C GLY A 15 22.04 -24.34 17.36
N ALA A 16 20.73 -24.16 17.30
CA ALA A 16 19.82 -24.82 16.37
C ALA A 16 19.83 -24.20 14.94
N LEU A 17 20.97 -23.65 14.53
CA LEU A 17 21.25 -23.30 13.13
C LEU A 17 22.11 -24.37 12.43
N GLU A 18 22.24 -25.57 13.02
CA GLU A 18 22.59 -26.77 12.26
C GLU A 18 21.36 -27.24 11.48
N THR A 19 21.00 -26.53 10.42
CA THR A 19 20.52 -27.07 9.14
C THR A 19 19.86 -25.96 8.36
N ASP A 20 20.42 -25.73 7.19
CA ASP A 20 20.02 -24.77 6.17
C ASP A 20 18.64 -25.10 5.52
N ALA A 21 17.75 -25.79 6.24
CA ALA A 21 16.59 -26.50 5.66
C ALA A 21 15.22 -26.01 6.13
N GLU A 22 15.05 -25.57 7.38
CA GLU A 22 13.72 -25.27 7.94
C GLU A 22 13.49 -23.78 8.14
N MET A 23 12.32 -23.28 7.68
CA MET A 23 11.94 -21.88 7.89
C MET A 23 11.85 -21.62 9.40
N PRO A 24 12.48 -20.54 9.91
CA PRO A 24 12.35 -20.20 11.32
C PRO A 24 10.89 -19.94 11.69
N ASP A 25 10.46 -20.42 12.86
CA ASP A 25 9.09 -20.26 13.31
C ASP A 25 8.78 -18.80 13.66
N VAL A 26 7.62 -18.29 13.23
CA VAL A 26 7.14 -16.93 13.53
C VAL A 26 7.01 -16.72 15.04
N SER A 27 6.68 -17.78 15.79
CA SER A 27 6.56 -17.72 17.25
C SER A 27 7.86 -17.34 17.96
N SER A 28 9.01 -17.59 17.32
CA SER A 28 10.35 -17.33 17.86
C SER A 28 10.85 -15.89 17.63
N MET A 29 10.06 -15.07 16.96
CA MET A 29 10.38 -13.66 16.70
C MET A 29 10.42 -12.83 17.98
N ARG A 30 11.36 -11.87 18.05
CA ARG A 30 11.51 -10.97 19.20
C ARG A 30 10.26 -10.13 19.49
N ILE A 31 9.58 -9.66 18.44
CA ILE A 31 8.35 -8.88 18.60
C ILE A 31 7.17 -9.86 18.79
N PRO A 32 6.42 -9.79 19.90
CA PRO A 32 5.29 -10.69 20.11
C PRO A 32 4.21 -10.51 19.05
N VAL A 33 3.75 -11.63 18.47
CA VAL A 33 2.65 -11.63 17.48
C VAL A 33 1.39 -10.97 18.05
N ARG A 34 1.11 -11.20 19.34
CA ARG A 34 -0.04 -10.60 20.05
C ARG A 34 -0.02 -9.07 20.05
N TYR A 35 1.17 -8.46 20.10
CA TYR A 35 1.30 -7.00 20.02
C TYR A 35 0.87 -6.49 18.64
N LEU A 36 1.36 -7.13 17.57
CA LEU A 36 1.00 -6.80 16.19
C LEU A 36 -0.48 -7.05 15.91
N ALA A 37 -1.05 -8.11 16.49
CA ALA A 37 -2.45 -8.44 16.34
C ALA A 37 -3.36 -7.38 16.97
N ASN A 38 -3.02 -6.89 18.17
CA ASN A 38 -3.75 -5.80 18.82
C ASN A 38 -3.72 -4.50 17.99
N LEU A 39 -2.59 -4.23 17.32
CA LEU A 39 -2.42 -3.02 16.51
C LEU A 39 -3.14 -3.09 15.15
N LEU A 40 -3.07 -4.22 14.47
CA LEU A 40 -3.42 -4.31 13.05
C LEU A 40 -4.71 -5.10 12.77
N THR A 41 -5.12 -5.99 13.68
CA THR A 41 -6.18 -7.00 13.41
C THR A 41 -7.14 -7.19 14.60
N ALA A 42 -7.24 -6.18 15.48
CA ALA A 42 -8.12 -6.18 16.66
C ALA A 42 -7.93 -7.42 17.56
N GLY A 43 -6.67 -7.86 17.74
CA GLY A 43 -6.30 -8.98 18.59
C GLY A 43 -6.31 -10.35 17.90
N LYS A 44 -6.64 -10.43 16.60
CA LYS A 44 -6.61 -11.70 15.85
C LYS A 44 -5.21 -12.02 15.32
N GLU A 45 -4.55 -13.03 15.87
CA GLU A 45 -3.17 -13.37 15.51
C GLU A 45 -3.02 -14.09 14.16
N ALA A 46 -3.98 -14.94 13.76
CA ALA A 46 -3.92 -15.71 12.51
C ALA A 46 -3.53 -14.91 11.24
N PRO A 47 -4.15 -13.74 10.92
CA PRO A 47 -3.75 -12.93 9.77
C PRO A 47 -2.32 -12.38 9.86
N ILE A 48 -1.82 -12.12 11.07
CA ILE A 48 -0.45 -11.64 11.28
C ILE A 48 0.55 -12.77 11.05
N VAL A 49 0.29 -13.95 11.62
CA VAL A 49 1.14 -15.13 11.41
C VAL A 49 1.23 -15.44 9.92
N ALA A 50 0.10 -15.52 9.22
CA ALA A 50 0.08 -15.78 7.78
C ALA A 50 0.88 -14.75 6.97
N ALA A 51 0.80 -13.46 7.32
CA ALA A 51 1.57 -12.42 6.66
C ALA A 51 3.09 -12.58 6.92
N LEU A 52 3.49 -12.86 8.16
CA LEU A 52 4.89 -13.04 8.54
C LEU A 52 5.50 -14.31 7.91
N GLU A 53 4.75 -15.42 7.86
CA GLU A 53 5.17 -16.65 7.18
C GLU A 53 5.40 -16.42 5.69
N ARG A 54 4.49 -15.71 5.00
CA ARG A 54 4.66 -15.37 3.58
C ARG A 54 5.89 -14.52 3.32
N MET A 55 6.18 -13.56 4.21
CA MET A 55 7.38 -12.72 4.10
C MET A 55 8.67 -13.51 4.30
N MET A 56 8.69 -14.46 5.24
CA MET A 56 9.83 -15.36 5.40
C MET A 56 9.96 -16.33 4.23
N ALA A 57 8.85 -16.83 3.69
CA ALA A 57 8.84 -17.77 2.56
C ALA A 57 9.42 -17.10 1.31
N MET A 58 9.06 -15.85 1.06
CA MET A 58 9.68 -15.04 -0.01
C MET A 58 11.20 -14.94 0.17
N ARG A 59 11.69 -14.66 1.39
CA ARG A 59 13.14 -14.58 1.66
C ARG A 59 13.85 -15.91 1.40
N LYS A 60 13.30 -17.03 1.87
CA LYS A 60 13.86 -18.37 1.65
C LYS A 60 13.86 -18.74 0.17
N TYR A 61 12.73 -18.56 -0.51
CA TYR A 61 12.57 -18.84 -1.94
C TYR A 61 13.56 -18.02 -2.79
N MET A 62 13.68 -16.71 -2.52
CA MET A 62 14.61 -15.85 -3.26
C MET A 62 16.08 -16.17 -2.95
N ARG A 63 16.41 -16.69 -1.76
CA ARG A 63 17.76 -17.21 -1.47
C ARG A 63 18.04 -18.48 -2.28
N ALA A 64 17.14 -19.47 -2.27
CA ALA A 64 17.31 -20.69 -3.06
C ALA A 64 17.46 -20.36 -4.56
N LYS A 65 16.66 -19.42 -5.07
CA LYS A 65 16.75 -18.97 -6.46
C LYS A 65 18.03 -18.21 -6.78
N SER A 66 18.52 -17.34 -5.89
CA SER A 66 19.69 -16.47 -6.17
C SER A 66 21.04 -17.09 -5.82
N VAL A 67 21.10 -17.94 -4.79
CA VAL A 67 22.33 -18.58 -4.30
C VAL A 67 22.50 -19.99 -4.88
N GLU A 68 21.45 -20.81 -4.81
CA GLU A 68 21.51 -22.23 -5.20
C GLU A 68 21.06 -22.44 -6.66
N GLY A 69 20.40 -21.44 -7.27
CA GLY A 69 19.87 -21.53 -8.63
C GLY A 69 18.65 -22.44 -8.76
N VAL A 70 18.00 -22.79 -7.65
CA VAL A 70 16.88 -23.75 -7.60
C VAL A 70 15.56 -23.01 -7.38
N ILE A 71 14.52 -23.44 -8.11
CA ILE A 71 13.14 -22.96 -7.92
C ILE A 71 12.45 -23.86 -6.88
N ASP A 72 12.40 -23.39 -5.64
CA ASP A 72 11.81 -24.12 -4.50
C ASP A 72 10.27 -23.96 -4.45
N HIS A 73 9.57 -24.73 -5.30
CA HIS A 73 8.10 -24.81 -5.28
C HIS A 73 7.50 -25.26 -3.93
N PRO A 74 8.09 -26.22 -3.19
CA PRO A 74 7.60 -26.61 -1.87
C PRO A 74 7.46 -25.45 -0.86
N THR A 75 8.44 -24.54 -0.80
CA THR A 75 8.37 -23.38 0.10
C THR A 75 7.20 -22.46 -0.23
N ALA A 76 6.89 -22.26 -1.52
CA ALA A 76 5.74 -21.46 -1.94
C ALA A 76 4.41 -22.13 -1.55
N ALA A 77 4.30 -23.44 -1.78
CA ALA A 77 3.10 -24.21 -1.48
C ALA A 77 2.77 -24.22 0.02
N ARG A 78 3.78 -24.25 0.90
CA ARG A 78 3.60 -24.24 2.37
C ARG A 78 2.82 -23.03 2.87
N VAL A 79 2.99 -21.86 2.24
CA VAL A 79 2.28 -20.62 2.59
C VAL A 79 1.07 -20.32 1.70
N GLY A 80 0.67 -21.29 0.88
CA GLY A 80 -0.44 -21.17 -0.06
C GLY A 80 -0.19 -20.19 -1.20
N LEU A 81 1.06 -20.02 -1.62
CA LEU A 81 1.45 -19.16 -2.73
C LEU A 81 2.03 -19.99 -3.89
N THR A 82 2.00 -19.41 -5.08
CA THR A 82 2.69 -19.92 -6.27
C THR A 82 4.06 -19.24 -6.41
N ALA A 83 4.99 -19.91 -7.09
CA ALA A 83 6.30 -19.33 -7.42
C ALA A 83 6.18 -17.95 -8.12
N ARG A 84 5.22 -17.82 -9.05
CA ARG A 84 4.92 -16.54 -9.73
C ARG A 84 4.47 -15.45 -8.75
N GLN A 85 3.59 -15.78 -7.80
CA GLN A 85 3.15 -14.81 -6.79
C GLN A 85 4.31 -14.35 -5.91
N ILE A 86 5.26 -15.22 -5.58
CA ILE A 86 6.46 -14.83 -4.82
C ILE A 86 7.37 -13.92 -5.66
N ASP A 87 7.55 -14.22 -6.95
CA ASP A 87 8.31 -13.36 -7.87
C ASP A 87 7.64 -11.96 -8.03
N GLU A 88 6.32 -11.90 -8.08
CA GLU A 88 5.57 -10.62 -8.09
C GLU A 88 5.70 -9.88 -6.75
N MET A 89 5.59 -10.57 -5.62
CA MET A 89 5.87 -9.98 -4.32
C MET A 89 7.27 -9.40 -4.26
N TYR A 90 8.29 -10.10 -4.77
CA TYR A 90 9.65 -9.60 -4.83
C TYR A 90 9.79 -8.37 -5.73
N ARG A 91 9.11 -8.34 -6.89
CA ARG A 91 9.05 -7.15 -7.76
C ARG A 91 8.50 -5.93 -7.02
N TYR A 92 7.35 -6.06 -6.35
CA TYR A 92 6.71 -4.92 -5.70
C TYR A 92 7.35 -4.51 -4.38
N MET A 93 7.88 -5.46 -3.61
CA MET A 93 8.37 -5.21 -2.25
C MET A 93 9.88 -5.00 -2.16
N ALA A 94 10.68 -5.65 -3.03
CA ALA A 94 12.13 -5.59 -2.98
C ALA A 94 12.72 -4.71 -4.08
N ILE A 95 12.30 -4.89 -5.35
CA ILE A 95 12.76 -4.04 -6.45
C ILE A 95 12.08 -2.66 -6.35
N ALA A 96 10.76 -2.67 -6.22
CA ALA A 96 9.93 -1.51 -5.91
C ALA A 96 10.20 -0.30 -6.83
N ASN A 97 10.11 -0.52 -8.15
CA ASN A 97 10.22 0.53 -9.16
C ASN A 97 9.19 1.66 -8.93
N TYR A 98 9.48 2.86 -9.43
CA TYR A 98 8.64 4.04 -9.17
C TYR A 98 7.20 3.85 -9.70
N GLU A 99 7.06 3.35 -10.93
CA GLU A 99 5.79 3.08 -11.59
C GLU A 99 4.96 2.00 -10.87
N ASP A 100 5.63 1.06 -10.20
CA ASP A 100 4.99 -0.04 -9.47
C ASP A 100 4.59 0.37 -8.04
N ARG A 101 5.24 1.39 -7.47
CA ARG A 101 4.92 1.90 -6.12
C ARG A 101 3.71 2.83 -6.10
N PHE A 102 3.55 3.65 -7.13
CA PHE A 102 2.56 4.73 -7.15
C PHE A 102 1.68 4.63 -8.40
N VAL A 103 0.55 3.96 -8.27
CA VAL A 103 -0.51 3.95 -9.29
C VAL A 103 -1.56 5.00 -8.91
N ILE A 104 -1.20 6.27 -9.09
CA ILE A 104 -2.08 7.41 -8.78
C ILE A 104 -2.65 7.94 -10.11
N PRO A 105 -3.93 7.64 -10.43
CA PRO A 105 -4.56 8.19 -11.62
C PRO A 105 -4.83 9.69 -11.46
N THR A 106 -4.98 10.39 -12.59
CA THR A 106 -5.43 11.78 -12.59
C THR A 106 -6.85 11.87 -12.06
N THR A 107 -7.09 12.82 -11.16
CA THR A 107 -8.45 13.14 -10.74
C THR A 107 -9.13 13.93 -11.86
N HIS A 108 -10.15 13.34 -12.47
CA HIS A 108 -10.90 13.91 -13.59
C HIS A 108 -11.83 15.07 -13.15
N ARG A 109 -11.25 16.14 -12.60
CA ARG A 109 -11.99 17.31 -12.07
C ARG A 109 -12.82 18.01 -13.14
N GLU A 110 -12.40 17.93 -14.40
CA GLU A 110 -13.10 18.48 -15.56
C GLU A 110 -14.51 17.91 -15.79
N THR A 111 -14.83 16.77 -15.17
CA THR A 111 -16.16 16.15 -15.30
C THR A 111 -17.18 16.80 -14.35
N SER A 112 -16.73 17.35 -13.23
CA SER A 112 -17.59 17.92 -12.18
C SER A 112 -17.61 19.45 -12.18
N GLU A 113 -16.53 20.07 -12.66
CA GLU A 113 -16.28 21.51 -12.59
C GLU A 113 -15.88 22.00 -13.99
N ASP A 114 -16.13 23.27 -14.31
CA ASP A 114 -15.69 23.82 -15.60
C ASP A 114 -14.16 23.94 -15.60
N ALA A 115 -13.50 23.14 -16.44
CA ALA A 115 -12.06 23.11 -16.59
C ALA A 115 -11.44 24.46 -16.98
N PHE A 116 -12.18 25.31 -17.71
CA PHE A 116 -11.69 26.63 -18.12
C PHE A 116 -11.72 27.62 -16.96
N ASP A 117 -12.78 27.58 -16.14
CA ASP A 117 -12.87 28.40 -14.93
C ASP A 117 -11.81 27.94 -13.91
N LEU A 118 -11.68 26.63 -13.67
CA LEU A 118 -10.70 26.03 -12.76
C LEU A 118 -9.26 26.46 -13.04
N ARG A 119 -8.87 26.56 -14.32
CA ARG A 119 -7.53 26.98 -14.72
C ARG A 119 -7.20 28.40 -14.25
N GLY A 120 -8.21 29.26 -14.12
CA GLY A 120 -8.08 30.65 -13.67
C GLY A 120 -8.57 30.93 -12.25
N GLU A 121 -9.17 29.94 -11.58
CA GLU A 121 -9.86 30.12 -10.30
C GLU A 121 -8.89 30.29 -9.13
N CYS A 122 -7.83 29.47 -9.06
CA CYS A 122 -6.90 29.47 -7.94
C CYS A 122 -5.49 29.95 -8.30
N GLY A 123 -5.10 31.06 -7.67
CA GLY A 123 -3.76 31.66 -7.80
C GLY A 123 -3.66 33.11 -7.31
N PHE A 124 -4.74 33.90 -7.43
CA PHE A 124 -4.80 35.29 -6.96
C PHE A 124 -5.77 35.42 -5.77
N THR A 125 -5.25 35.34 -4.55
CA THR A 125 -6.05 35.35 -3.30
C THR A 125 -6.46 36.75 -2.84
N PHE A 126 -6.97 37.59 -3.75
CA PHE A 126 -7.54 38.90 -3.40
C PHE A 126 -9.02 38.84 -2.97
N GLY A 127 -9.65 37.66 -3.06
CA GLY A 127 -11.07 37.45 -2.71
C GLY A 127 -11.42 35.97 -2.49
N ASN A 128 -12.72 35.67 -2.37
CA ASN A 128 -13.27 34.34 -2.11
C ASN A 128 -13.27 33.41 -3.36
N ASP A 129 -12.26 33.52 -4.22
CA ASP A 129 -12.29 32.94 -5.57
C ASP A 129 -12.14 31.43 -5.63
N CYS A 130 -11.48 30.81 -4.65
CA CYS A 130 -11.29 29.36 -4.52
C CYS A 130 -12.29 28.67 -3.58
N SER A 131 -13.38 29.34 -3.21
CA SER A 131 -14.29 28.87 -2.18
C SER A 131 -15.66 28.62 -2.76
N GLY A 132 -16.22 27.43 -2.51
CA GLY A 132 -17.56 27.04 -2.94
C GLY A 132 -18.71 27.83 -2.29
N GLY A 133 -18.41 28.85 -1.48
CA GLY A 133 -19.38 29.71 -0.80
C GLY A 133 -19.84 30.92 -1.60
N ARG A 134 -19.92 30.85 -2.94
CA ARG A 134 -20.47 31.95 -3.76
C ARG A 134 -21.99 31.81 -3.89
N SER A 135 -22.72 32.77 -3.33
CA SER A 135 -24.10 33.05 -3.73
C SER A 135 -24.12 34.10 -4.85
N GLU A 136 -25.11 34.06 -5.76
CA GLU A 136 -25.22 35.03 -6.86
C GLU A 136 -25.23 36.49 -6.39
N LEU A 137 -25.67 36.72 -5.15
CA LEU A 137 -25.58 38.00 -4.45
C LEU A 137 -24.58 37.87 -3.30
N GLY A 138 -23.52 38.68 -3.30
CA GLY A 138 -22.61 38.84 -2.17
C GLY A 138 -22.85 40.14 -1.41
N LEU A 139 -22.28 40.25 -0.20
CA LEU A 139 -22.30 41.48 0.62
C LEU A 139 -21.68 42.70 -0.10
N PHE A 140 -20.77 42.44 -1.04
CA PHE A 140 -20.07 43.46 -1.84
C PHE A 140 -20.69 43.69 -3.23
N GLY A 141 -21.88 43.15 -3.48
CA GLY A 141 -22.61 43.29 -4.75
C GLY A 141 -22.67 41.99 -5.57
N LYS A 142 -23.29 42.08 -6.75
CA LYS A 142 -23.47 40.96 -7.68
C LYS A 142 -22.15 40.61 -8.36
N ASP A 143 -21.82 39.32 -8.39
CA ASP A 143 -20.69 38.84 -9.17
C ASP A 143 -20.97 39.04 -10.67
N LYS A 144 -20.04 39.69 -11.38
CA LYS A 144 -20.18 40.03 -12.80
C LYS A 144 -19.59 38.96 -13.71
N ARG A 145 -18.96 37.93 -13.16
CA ARG A 145 -18.41 36.83 -13.95
C ARG A 145 -19.54 35.94 -14.48
N PRO A 146 -19.52 35.57 -15.77
CA PRO A 146 -20.46 34.59 -16.30
C PRO A 146 -20.10 33.21 -15.72
N HIS A 147 -21.05 32.57 -15.02
CA HIS A 147 -20.91 31.15 -14.69
C HIS A 147 -21.26 30.31 -15.91
N ALA A 148 -20.33 29.48 -16.37
CA ALA A 148 -20.65 28.43 -17.31
C ALA A 148 -21.57 27.41 -16.63
N LYS A 149 -22.71 27.10 -17.25
CA LYS A 149 -23.60 26.05 -16.75
C LYS A 149 -22.96 24.70 -17.04
N THR A 150 -22.28 24.11 -16.07
CA THR A 150 -21.85 22.71 -16.15
C THR A 150 -23.09 21.82 -16.15
N LYS A 151 -23.37 21.15 -17.27
CA LYS A 151 -24.39 20.10 -17.31
C LYS A 151 -23.85 18.91 -16.54
N THR A 152 -24.40 18.64 -15.36
CA THR A 152 -24.13 17.41 -14.62
C THR A 152 -24.60 16.21 -15.44
N PRO A 153 -23.85 15.07 -15.46
CA PRO A 153 -24.25 13.87 -16.19
C PRO A 153 -25.57 13.22 -15.76
N LEU A 154 -26.24 13.74 -14.72
CA LEU A 154 -27.54 13.27 -14.25
C LEU A 154 -28.74 13.81 -15.04
N GLU A 155 -28.51 14.66 -16.05
CA GLU A 155 -29.57 15.21 -16.93
C GLU A 155 -29.50 14.64 -18.37
N ALA A 156 -29.19 13.35 -18.52
CA ALA A 156 -29.28 12.61 -19.79
C ALA A 156 -29.94 11.23 -19.58
#